data_AF-A0A132H236-F1
#
_entry.id   AF-A0A132H236-F1
#
_cell.length_a   1.000
_cell.length_b   1.000
_cell.length_c   1.000
_cell.angle_alpha   90.00
_cell.angle_beta   90.00
_cell.angle_gamma   90.00
#
_symmetry.space_group_name_H-M   'P 1'
#
loop_
_entity.id
_entity.type
_entity.pdbx_description
1 polymer ?
#
loop_
_entity_poly.entity_id
_entity_poly.type
_entity_poly.pdbx_seq_one_letter_code
_entity_poly.pdbx_strand_id
1 'polypeptide(L)'
;MNPQFKYYAFISYNAKDTAWGKTLQKKLEHYKLPTQLCNEHNWPRKPIKPVFFAPTDIQPGGLSNELQERLKASEHLIVICSPNSAKSEWVGREIEYFHSLGRPNNIHFFIVDGTPHSGDPETECFNPVIDKLGLPEILGANVNEKIYRWQWLNRDRAYAQLVSKLLGVEFDAIWQRHKRQLIRKTVLWAIGIIAVIATLLGVRKANQPFDAEIRLSEASVNNTMLPPIQDAIVTLTLDNETKKDTLSSPDAGLTFNNIPHRYLDQPIHITVTCKDFLDIDTTATLTKNTLLQVRRDPSVYGDIHFKLWNINTEESVDSTMVCIQGQQALSDTNGMIKLMIPLEKQRKAYKIETDLNLVNDSIFMPCGEDDVILVQ
;
A
#
# COMPACT_ATOMS: atom_id res chain seq x y z
N MET A 1 22.92 0.16 49.80
CA MET A 1 22.39 -0.89 50.67
C MET A 1 23.09 -0.76 51.99
N ASN A 2 22.33 -0.58 53.07
CA ASN A 2 22.93 -0.58 54.41
C ASN A 2 23.48 -2.00 54.66
N PRO A 3 24.77 -2.18 55.04
CA PRO A 3 25.37 -3.51 55.23
C PRO A 3 24.66 -4.40 56.27
N GLN A 4 23.70 -3.82 57.01
CA GLN A 4 22.88 -4.50 58.00
C GLN A 4 21.79 -5.42 57.43
N PHE A 5 21.39 -5.24 56.15
CA PHE A 5 20.29 -6.01 55.54
C PHE A 5 20.79 -7.01 54.50
N LYS A 6 20.12 -8.17 54.42
CA LYS A 6 20.39 -9.21 53.41
C LYS A 6 19.62 -8.95 52.12
N TYR A 7 18.43 -8.35 52.23
CA TYR A 7 17.55 -8.04 51.11
C TYR A 7 17.26 -6.54 51.05
N TYR A 8 17.24 -6.00 49.84
CA TYR A 8 16.87 -4.59 49.62
C TYR A 8 15.38 -4.40 49.90
N ALA A 9 14.55 -5.32 49.42
CA ALA A 9 13.12 -5.27 49.66
C ALA A 9 12.51 -6.66 49.79
N PHE A 10 11.43 -6.75 50.55
CA PHE A 10 10.52 -7.89 50.61
C PHE A 10 9.23 -7.52 49.88
N ILE A 11 8.72 -8.41 49.02
CA ILE A 11 7.42 -8.22 48.37
C ILE A 11 6.36 -9.05 49.10
N SER A 12 5.40 -8.37 49.72
CA SER A 12 4.19 -8.94 50.31
C SER A 12 3.05 -8.90 49.30
N TYR A 13 2.37 -10.03 49.10
CA TYR A 13 1.33 -10.19 48.09
C TYR A 13 0.39 -11.36 48.41
N ASN A 14 -0.84 -11.33 47.89
CA ASN A 14 -1.73 -12.48 47.90
C ASN A 14 -1.39 -13.48 46.78
N ALA A 15 -1.55 -14.80 47.00
CA ALA A 15 -1.31 -15.83 45.98
C ALA A 15 -1.99 -15.56 44.62
N LYS A 16 -3.17 -14.94 44.61
CA LYS A 16 -3.87 -14.56 43.36
C LYS A 16 -3.12 -13.47 42.56
N ASP A 17 -2.24 -12.70 43.20
CA ASP A 17 -1.46 -11.61 42.61
C ASP A 17 0.00 -12.02 42.29
N THR A 18 0.31 -13.32 42.32
CA THR A 18 1.67 -13.84 42.08
C THR A 18 2.30 -13.32 40.79
N ALA A 19 1.52 -13.18 39.71
CA ALA A 19 2.01 -12.69 38.42
C ALA A 19 2.53 -11.24 38.51
N TRP A 20 1.83 -10.39 39.26
CA TRP A 20 2.26 -9.02 39.52
C TRP A 20 3.54 -8.98 40.34
N GLY A 21 3.61 -9.80 41.40
CA GLY A 21 4.79 -9.92 42.26
C GLY A 21 6.05 -10.36 41.52
N LYS A 22 5.98 -11.43 40.73
CA LYS A 22 7.11 -11.89 39.89
C LYS A 22 7.54 -10.83 38.88
N THR A 23 6.58 -10.16 38.24
CA THR A 23 6.87 -9.10 37.27
C THR A 23 7.56 -7.91 37.93
N LEU A 24 7.08 -7.51 39.11
CA LEU A 24 7.64 -6.40 39.89
C LEU A 24 9.06 -6.73 40.37
N GLN A 25 9.28 -7.90 40.96
CA GLN A 25 10.61 -8.36 41.37
C GLN A 25 11.60 -8.28 40.20
N LYS A 26 11.24 -8.87 39.05
CA LYS A 26 12.09 -8.85 37.85
C LYS A 26 12.38 -7.43 37.38
N LYS A 27 11.37 -6.56 37.34
CA LYS A 27 11.54 -5.15 36.94
C LYS A 27 12.48 -4.40 37.88
N LEU A 28 12.33 -4.55 39.19
CA LEU A 28 13.17 -3.90 40.20
C LEU A 28 14.64 -4.37 40.11
N GLU A 29 14.88 -5.68 40.08
CA GLU A 29 16.25 -6.21 40.04
C GLU A 29 17.00 -5.93 38.73
N HIS A 30 16.26 -5.75 37.63
CA HIS A 30 16.84 -5.42 36.33
C HIS A 30 16.85 -3.92 36.04
N TYR A 31 16.30 -3.09 36.94
CA TYR A 31 16.23 -1.65 36.76
C TYR A 31 17.64 -1.05 36.72
N LYS A 32 17.97 -0.39 35.60
CA LYS A 32 19.26 0.29 35.42
C LYS A 32 19.07 1.77 35.75
N LEU A 33 19.68 2.23 36.84
CA LEU A 33 19.70 3.64 37.17
C LEU A 33 20.45 4.46 36.10
N PRO A 34 20.15 5.76 35.91
CA PRO A 34 20.98 6.69 35.14
C PRO A 34 22.42 6.80 35.67
N THR A 35 23.41 7.06 34.79
CA THR A 35 24.84 7.14 35.21
C THR A 35 25.09 8.32 36.13
N GLN A 36 24.36 9.42 35.94
CA GLN A 36 24.42 10.62 36.78
C GLN A 36 24.06 10.28 38.23
N LEU A 37 22.88 9.67 38.46
CA LEU A 37 22.45 9.23 39.80
C LEU A 37 23.38 8.18 40.42
N CYS A 38 23.93 7.26 39.62
CA CYS A 38 24.94 6.31 40.12
C CYS A 38 26.19 7.03 40.66
N ASN A 39 26.67 8.07 39.96
CA ASN A 39 27.87 8.80 40.34
C ASN A 39 27.61 9.73 41.54
N GLU A 40 26.47 10.42 41.55
CA GLU A 40 26.09 11.36 42.62
C GLU A 40 25.93 10.66 43.98
N HIS A 41 25.30 9.48 44.00
CA HIS A 41 25.04 8.73 45.23
C HIS A 41 26.03 7.57 45.47
N ASN A 42 27.03 7.41 44.60
CA ASN A 42 27.98 6.30 44.59
C ASN A 42 27.30 4.91 44.65
N TRP A 43 26.22 4.74 43.87
CA TRP A 43 25.42 3.51 43.81
C TRP A 43 25.83 2.60 42.64
N PRO A 44 25.69 1.27 42.78
CA PRO A 44 25.85 0.36 41.67
C PRO A 44 24.78 0.63 40.59
N ARG A 45 25.03 0.14 39.37
CA ARG A 45 24.10 0.34 38.24
C ARG A 45 22.69 -0.22 38.47
N LYS A 46 22.58 -1.22 39.36
CA LYS A 46 21.35 -1.91 39.77
C LYS A 46 21.32 -1.97 41.32
N PRO A 47 20.88 -0.90 42.00
CA PRO A 47 20.95 -0.83 43.46
C PRO A 47 19.85 -1.63 44.17
N ILE A 48 18.73 -1.90 43.50
CA ILE A 48 17.57 -2.60 44.08
C ILE A 48 17.74 -4.11 43.88
N LYS A 49 18.77 -4.68 44.51
CA LYS A 49 19.05 -6.12 44.51
C LYS A 49 19.76 -6.52 45.80
N PRO A 50 19.41 -7.66 46.45
CA PRO A 50 18.39 -8.64 46.05
C PRO A 50 16.98 -8.27 46.57
N VAL A 51 15.94 -8.62 45.80
CA VAL A 51 14.53 -8.46 46.21
C VAL A 51 13.97 -9.84 46.54
N PHE A 52 13.55 -10.02 47.80
CA PHE A 52 12.95 -11.26 48.25
C PHE A 52 11.48 -11.33 47.82
N PHE A 53 11.13 -12.44 47.17
CA PHE A 53 9.77 -12.75 46.76
C PHE A 53 9.38 -14.05 47.48
N ALA A 54 8.48 -13.94 48.45
CA ALA A 54 8.09 -15.08 49.28
C ALA A 54 7.35 -16.14 48.46
N PRO A 55 7.71 -17.43 48.54
CA PRO A 55 6.87 -18.49 47.98
C PRO A 55 5.57 -18.63 48.79
N THR A 56 4.46 -18.85 48.10
CA THR A 56 3.09 -18.94 48.66
C THR A 56 2.76 -20.25 49.37
N ASP A 57 3.72 -21.17 49.51
CA ASP A 57 3.50 -22.46 50.17
C ASP A 57 3.62 -22.32 51.69
N ILE A 58 2.57 -21.80 52.32
CA ILE A 58 2.52 -21.62 53.77
C ILE A 58 1.30 -22.37 54.30
N GLN A 59 1.55 -23.28 55.24
CA GLN A 59 0.53 -24.05 55.95
C GLN A 59 -0.29 -23.15 56.88
N PRO A 60 -1.56 -23.49 57.17
CA PRO A 60 -2.38 -22.73 58.11
C PRO A 60 -1.80 -22.79 59.53
N GLY A 61 -1.13 -21.73 59.97
CA GLY A 61 -0.57 -21.61 61.34
C GLY A 61 0.51 -20.53 61.47
N GLY A 62 0.10 -19.27 61.68
CA GLY A 62 1.00 -18.16 62.02
C GLY A 62 2.03 -17.76 60.95
N LEU A 63 2.70 -16.62 61.15
CA LEU A 63 3.90 -16.29 60.36
C LEU A 63 5.00 -17.29 60.70
N SER A 64 5.49 -18.06 59.72
CA SER A 64 6.61 -18.97 59.96
C SER A 64 7.84 -18.19 60.45
N ASN A 65 8.61 -18.76 61.37
CA ASN A 65 9.83 -18.14 61.89
C ASN A 65 10.79 -17.74 60.75
N GLU A 66 10.84 -18.53 59.68
CA GLU A 66 11.64 -18.21 58.50
C GLU A 66 11.18 -16.90 57.83
N LEU A 67 9.88 -16.69 57.64
CA LEU A 67 9.38 -15.47 56.98
C LEU A 67 9.59 -14.23 57.84
N GLN A 68 9.45 -14.36 59.16
CA GLN A 68 9.82 -13.29 60.10
C GLN A 68 11.30 -12.92 60.00
N GLU A 69 12.20 -13.91 59.90
CA GLU A 69 13.63 -13.66 59.68
C GLU A 69 13.89 -12.95 58.35
N ARG A 70 13.18 -13.33 57.27
CA ARG A 70 13.31 -12.65 55.96
C ARG A 70 12.80 -11.21 56.02
N LEU A 71 11.68 -10.95 56.69
CA LEU A 71 11.15 -9.60 56.90
C LEU A 71 12.15 -8.75 57.71
N LYS A 72 12.70 -9.30 58.80
CA LYS A 72 13.72 -8.63 59.62
C LYS A 72 14.98 -8.30 58.83
N ALA A 73 15.39 -9.20 57.93
CA ALA A 73 16.56 -9.07 57.07
C ALA A 73 16.33 -8.20 55.82
N SER A 74 15.13 -7.64 55.64
CA SER A 74 14.78 -6.77 54.50
C SER A 74 14.75 -5.30 54.91
N GLU A 75 15.33 -4.42 54.06
CA GLU A 75 15.38 -2.98 54.30
C GLU A 75 14.01 -2.30 54.07
N HIS A 76 13.30 -2.71 53.02
CA HIS A 76 11.97 -2.21 52.65
C HIS A 76 10.93 -3.31 52.57
N LEU A 77 9.67 -2.97 52.82
CA LEU A 77 8.50 -3.79 52.54
C LEU A 77 7.75 -3.17 51.36
N ILE A 78 7.49 -3.95 50.31
CA ILE A 78 6.65 -3.55 49.18
C ILE A 78 5.38 -4.39 49.24
N VAL A 79 4.23 -3.75 49.41
CA VAL A 79 2.94 -4.42 49.47
C VAL A 79 2.23 -4.27 48.13
N ILE A 80 1.84 -5.38 47.51
CA ILE A 80 1.00 -5.37 46.32
C ILE A 80 -0.45 -5.17 46.75
N CYS A 81 -1.03 -4.02 46.40
CA CYS A 81 -2.37 -3.63 46.80
C CYS A 81 -3.37 -4.04 45.72
N SER A 82 -4.34 -4.85 46.12
CA SER A 82 -5.42 -5.42 45.30
C SER A 82 -6.58 -5.80 46.23
N PRO A 83 -7.80 -6.03 45.72
CA PRO A 83 -8.90 -6.58 46.52
C PRO A 83 -8.58 -7.93 47.19
N ASN A 84 -7.69 -8.72 46.59
CA ASN A 84 -7.24 -9.98 47.19
C ASN A 84 -6.30 -9.76 48.38
N SER A 85 -5.43 -8.76 48.29
CA SER A 85 -4.47 -8.42 49.35
C SER A 85 -5.12 -7.64 50.49
N ALA A 86 -6.15 -6.84 50.19
CA ALA A 86 -7.00 -6.18 51.18
C ALA A 86 -7.69 -7.18 52.13
N LYS A 87 -8.20 -8.30 51.59
CA LYS A 87 -8.87 -9.37 52.33
C LYS A 87 -7.90 -10.39 52.96
N SER A 88 -6.60 -10.29 52.67
CA SER A 88 -5.61 -11.28 53.11
C SER A 88 -5.16 -11.01 54.54
N GLU A 89 -5.51 -11.93 55.44
CA GLU A 89 -4.99 -11.90 56.81
C GLU A 89 -3.45 -12.01 56.83
N TRP A 90 -2.89 -12.79 55.90
CA TRP A 90 -1.45 -12.98 55.77
C TRP A 90 -0.71 -11.66 55.48
N VAL A 91 -1.15 -10.93 54.45
CA VAL A 91 -0.59 -9.62 54.10
C VAL A 91 -0.73 -8.65 55.27
N GLY A 92 -1.87 -8.66 55.97
CA GLY A 92 -2.08 -7.87 57.18
C GLY A 92 -1.03 -8.15 58.26
N ARG A 93 -0.81 -9.42 58.60
CA ARG A 93 0.20 -9.82 59.61
C ARG A 93 1.62 -9.43 59.19
N GLU A 94 1.97 -9.53 57.90
CA GLU A 94 3.28 -9.11 57.40
C GLU A 94 3.50 -7.60 57.57
N ILE A 95 2.47 -6.80 57.31
CA ILE A 95 2.48 -5.33 57.52
C ILE A 95 2.65 -5.02 59.02
N GLU A 96 1.85 -5.64 59.89
CA GLU A 96 1.93 -5.45 61.35
C GLU A 96 3.31 -5.83 61.89
N TYR A 97 3.84 -6.97 61.47
CA TYR A 97 5.16 -7.43 61.89
C TYR A 97 6.24 -6.46 61.43
N PHE A 98 6.26 -6.06 60.15
CA PHE A 98 7.26 -5.13 59.65
C PHE A 98 7.15 -3.74 60.31
N HIS A 99 5.93 -3.28 60.57
CA HIS A 99 5.68 -2.06 61.34
C HIS A 99 6.28 -2.15 62.75
N SER A 100 6.08 -3.28 63.44
CA SER A 100 6.64 -3.53 64.79
C SER A 100 8.17 -3.47 64.85
N LEU A 101 8.87 -3.65 63.72
CA LEU A 101 10.33 -3.51 63.62
C LEU A 101 10.79 -2.03 63.65
N GLY A 102 9.86 -1.07 63.76
CA GLY A 102 10.15 0.36 63.88
C GLY A 102 10.50 1.03 62.55
N ARG A 103 10.01 0.50 61.41
CA ARG A 103 10.33 1.02 60.06
C ARG A 103 9.09 1.38 59.23
N PRO A 104 8.12 2.16 59.76
CA PRO A 104 6.89 2.52 59.04
C PRO A 104 7.16 3.22 57.70
N ASN A 105 8.19 4.09 57.65
CA ASN A 105 8.57 4.85 56.45
C ASN A 105 9.15 3.98 55.32
N ASN A 106 9.45 2.71 55.60
CA ASN A 106 10.02 1.76 54.64
C ASN A 106 8.96 0.80 54.08
N ILE A 107 7.67 1.05 54.34
CA ILE A 107 6.54 0.34 53.77
C ILE A 107 6.06 1.11 52.54
N HIS A 108 6.08 0.46 51.38
CA HIS A 108 5.73 1.05 50.09
C HIS A 108 4.55 0.29 49.48
N PHE A 109 3.50 1.00 49.10
CA PHE A 109 2.30 0.42 48.50
C PHE A 109 2.39 0.44 46.97
N PHE A 110 2.03 -0.66 46.31
CA PHE A 110 2.01 -0.78 44.85
C PHE A 110 0.63 -1.28 44.41
N ILE A 111 -0.22 -0.35 43.95
CA ILE A 111 -1.61 -0.62 43.59
C ILE A 111 -1.66 -1.21 42.19
N VAL A 112 -2.11 -2.47 42.10
CA VAL A 112 -2.24 -3.22 40.85
C VAL A 112 -3.68 -3.34 40.39
N ASP A 113 -4.62 -3.36 41.33
CA ASP A 113 -6.05 -3.48 41.09
C ASP A 113 -6.84 -2.89 42.27
N GLY A 114 -8.13 -2.63 42.07
CA GLY A 114 -9.00 -1.99 43.05
C GLY A 114 -8.77 -0.48 43.19
N THR A 115 -9.57 0.13 44.05
CA THR A 115 -9.57 1.57 44.34
C THR A 115 -9.25 1.78 45.81
N PRO A 116 -8.22 2.59 46.15
CA PRO A 116 -7.95 2.97 47.52
C PRO A 116 -9.15 3.67 48.15
N HIS A 117 -9.53 3.29 49.37
CA HIS A 117 -10.65 3.89 50.10
C HIS A 117 -11.96 3.87 49.33
N SER A 118 -12.24 2.76 48.67
CA SER A 118 -13.51 2.62 47.94
C SER A 118 -14.71 2.57 48.89
N GLY A 119 -14.48 2.17 50.15
CA GLY A 119 -15.54 1.91 51.13
C GLY A 119 -16.33 0.63 50.86
N ASP A 120 -16.04 -0.07 49.76
CA ASP A 120 -16.63 -1.34 49.37
C ASP A 120 -15.58 -2.46 49.42
N PRO A 121 -15.78 -3.50 50.26
CA PRO A 121 -14.83 -4.60 50.40
C PRO A 121 -14.47 -5.32 49.09
N GLU A 122 -15.32 -5.28 48.06
CA GLU A 122 -15.03 -5.92 46.78
C GLU A 122 -14.06 -5.12 45.89
N THR A 123 -14.02 -3.80 46.06
CA THR A 123 -13.21 -2.89 45.24
C THR A 123 -12.05 -2.27 46.00
N GLU A 124 -12.04 -2.36 47.33
CA GLU A 124 -10.98 -1.84 48.19
C GLU A 124 -9.65 -2.53 47.91
N CYS A 125 -8.55 -1.78 47.85
CA CYS A 125 -7.22 -2.36 47.60
C CYS A 125 -6.26 -2.29 48.79
N PHE A 126 -6.61 -1.53 49.83
CA PHE A 126 -5.86 -1.45 51.07
C PHE A 126 -6.36 -2.43 52.13
N ASN A 127 -5.40 -3.03 52.84
CA ASN A 127 -5.70 -3.90 53.97
C ASN A 127 -6.10 -3.04 55.17
N PRO A 128 -7.15 -3.40 55.95
CA PRO A 128 -7.63 -2.59 57.07
C PRO A 128 -6.59 -2.39 58.18
N VAL A 129 -5.52 -3.18 58.20
CA VAL A 129 -4.36 -2.97 59.08
C VAL A 129 -3.68 -1.62 58.83
N ILE A 130 -3.67 -1.13 57.59
CA ILE A 130 -2.99 0.12 57.21
C ILE A 130 -3.61 1.30 57.98
N ASP A 131 -4.93 1.38 57.99
CA ASP A 131 -5.68 2.42 58.72
C ASP A 131 -5.49 2.30 60.23
N LYS A 132 -5.52 1.07 60.76
CA LYS A 132 -5.33 0.79 62.19
C LYS A 132 -3.95 1.24 62.70
N LEU A 133 -2.92 1.11 61.87
CA LEU A 133 -1.55 1.50 62.19
C LEU A 133 -1.25 2.97 61.90
N GLY A 134 -2.18 3.70 61.26
CA GLY A 134 -1.98 5.10 60.89
C GLY A 134 -0.84 5.31 59.89
N LEU A 135 -0.63 4.34 58.99
CA LEU A 135 0.44 4.43 57.99
C LEU A 135 0.12 5.50 56.94
N PRO A 136 1.06 6.40 56.60
CA PRO A 136 0.82 7.43 55.60
C PRO A 136 0.64 6.80 54.21
N GLU A 137 -0.59 6.86 53.69
CA GLU A 137 -1.00 6.28 52.40
C GLU A 137 -0.45 7.03 51.17
N ILE A 138 0.26 8.14 51.40
CA ILE A 138 0.78 9.13 50.43
C ILE A 138 1.81 8.51 49.44
N LEU A 139 2.07 7.20 49.50
CA LEU A 139 3.22 6.54 48.87
C LEU A 139 2.85 5.42 47.88
N GLY A 140 1.56 5.25 47.57
CA GLY A 140 1.08 4.23 46.63
C GLY A 140 1.44 4.51 45.17
N ALA A 141 2.31 3.71 44.55
CA ALA A 141 2.49 3.72 43.10
C ALA A 141 1.34 2.96 42.43
N ASN A 142 0.49 3.65 41.65
CA ASN A 142 -0.74 3.07 41.08
C ASN A 142 -0.65 2.85 39.56
N VAL A 143 -0.76 1.59 39.14
CA VAL A 143 -0.67 1.20 37.73
C VAL A 143 -1.89 1.59 36.88
N ASN A 144 -3.01 1.87 37.54
CA ASN A 144 -4.31 2.19 36.92
C ASN A 144 -4.58 3.70 36.86
N GLU A 145 -3.59 4.54 37.19
CA GLU A 145 -3.71 5.99 36.99
C GLU A 145 -3.98 6.32 35.52
N LYS A 146 -4.97 7.20 35.27
CA LYS A 146 -5.38 7.60 33.92
C LYS A 146 -4.68 8.87 33.44
N ILE A 147 -3.36 8.94 33.59
CA ILE A 147 -2.57 10.12 33.17
C ILE A 147 -2.29 10.10 31.67
N TYR A 148 -1.86 8.95 31.15
CA TYR A 148 -1.59 8.76 29.73
C TYR A 148 -2.70 7.94 29.08
N ARG A 149 -2.97 8.21 27.80
CA ARG A 149 -3.91 7.43 26.97
C ARG A 149 -3.53 5.94 26.91
N TRP A 150 -2.24 5.63 26.97
CA TRP A 150 -1.74 4.27 26.84
C TRP A 150 -1.46 3.64 28.22
N GLN A 151 -2.17 2.56 28.55
CA GLN A 151 -2.06 1.86 29.86
C GLN A 151 -0.62 1.46 30.21
N TRP A 152 0.18 1.06 29.22
CA TRP A 152 1.56 0.62 29.44
C TRP A 152 2.47 1.76 29.96
N LEU A 153 2.21 3.02 29.56
CA LEU A 153 2.93 4.18 30.08
C LEU A 153 2.57 4.47 31.53
N ASN A 154 1.31 4.29 31.92
CA ASN A 154 0.86 4.45 33.31
C ASN A 154 1.51 3.39 34.21
N ARG A 155 1.60 2.14 33.73
CA ARG A 155 2.36 1.08 34.40
C ARG A 155 3.82 1.46 34.61
N ASP A 156 4.52 1.86 33.54
CA ASP A 156 5.95 2.24 33.63
C ASP A 156 6.17 3.46 34.53
N ARG A 157 5.21 4.40 34.57
CA ARG A 157 5.21 5.52 35.50
C ARG A 157 5.08 5.05 36.96
N ALA A 158 4.14 4.16 37.26
CA ALA A 158 3.97 3.58 38.59
C ALA A 158 5.26 2.86 39.05
N TYR A 159 5.88 2.07 38.17
CA TYR A 159 7.18 1.46 38.49
C TYR A 159 8.26 2.51 38.77
N ALA A 160 8.33 3.60 38.00
CA ALA A 160 9.27 4.68 38.24
C ALA A 160 9.01 5.44 39.55
N GLN A 161 7.74 5.64 39.94
CA GLN A 161 7.37 6.20 41.24
C GLN A 161 7.86 5.30 42.37
N LEU A 162 7.59 3.99 42.30
CA LEU A 162 8.05 3.04 43.31
C LEU A 162 9.59 3.04 43.42
N VAL A 163 10.32 3.01 42.30
CA VAL A 163 11.78 3.06 42.29
C VAL A 163 12.31 4.37 42.89
N SER A 164 11.66 5.51 42.58
CA SER A 164 12.05 6.80 43.16
C SER A 164 11.91 6.83 44.68
N LYS A 165 10.83 6.22 45.20
CA LYS A 165 10.58 6.12 46.65
C LYS A 165 11.54 5.16 47.34
N LEU A 166 11.78 4.00 46.74
CA LEU A 166 12.73 3.01 47.26
C LEU A 166 14.16 3.56 47.36
N LEU A 167 14.55 4.47 46.46
CA LEU A 167 15.87 5.07 46.45
C LEU A 167 15.94 6.43 47.16
N GLY A 168 14.80 7.01 47.55
CA GLY A 168 14.74 8.34 48.13
C GLY A 168 15.18 9.47 47.18
N VAL A 169 14.93 9.32 45.88
CA VAL A 169 15.26 10.32 44.85
C VAL A 169 14.00 10.96 44.28
N GLU A 170 14.13 12.14 43.67
CA GLU A 170 13.01 12.79 42.98
C GLU A 170 12.51 11.95 41.80
N PHE A 171 11.18 11.84 41.67
CA PHE A 171 10.55 11.10 40.58
C PHE A 171 10.98 11.59 39.19
N ASP A 172 11.12 12.91 39.02
CA ASP A 172 11.48 13.53 37.74
C ASP A 172 12.91 13.18 37.29
N ALA A 173 13.85 13.00 38.23
CA ALA A 173 15.21 12.56 37.92
C ALA A 173 15.23 11.20 37.19
N ILE A 174 14.26 10.35 37.51
CA ILE A 174 14.07 9.05 36.87
C ILE A 174 13.20 9.16 35.61
N TRP A 175 12.02 9.76 35.72
CA TRP A 175 10.98 9.71 34.68
C TRP A 175 11.32 10.54 33.44
N GLN A 176 11.87 11.76 33.61
CA GLN A 176 12.14 12.63 32.47
C GLN A 176 13.16 12.02 31.50
N ARG A 177 14.13 11.25 32.01
CA ARG A 177 15.11 10.55 31.17
C ARG A 177 14.46 9.43 30.38
N HIS A 178 13.59 8.63 31.00
CA HIS A 178 12.86 7.57 30.32
C HIS A 178 11.99 8.15 29.19
N LYS A 179 11.25 9.23 29.47
CA LYS A 179 10.46 9.96 28.47
C LYS A 179 11.31 10.46 27.29
N ARG A 180 12.48 11.05 27.55
CA ARG A 180 13.42 11.49 26.51
C ARG A 180 13.88 10.34 25.61
N GLN A 181 14.15 9.16 26.20
CA GLN A 181 14.54 7.98 25.42
C GLN A 181 13.41 7.44 24.54
N LEU A 182 12.19 7.41 25.07
CA LEU A 182 11.01 7.01 24.30
C LEU A 182 10.78 7.97 23.13
N ILE A 183 10.79 9.29 23.36
CA ILE A 183 10.59 10.30 22.31
C ILE A 183 11.65 10.17 21.21
N ARG A 184 12.93 10.00 21.57
CA ARG A 184 14.00 9.85 20.57
C ARG A 184 13.79 8.62 19.70
N LYS A 185 13.41 7.48 20.29
CA LYS A 185 13.11 6.26 19.54
C LYS A 185 11.90 6.46 18.63
N THR A 186 10.81 7.03 19.14
CA THR A 186 9.57 7.23 18.36
C THR A 186 9.79 8.18 17.19
N VAL A 187 10.55 9.27 17.38
CA VAL A 187 10.91 10.19 16.30
C VAL A 187 11.73 9.50 15.22
N LEU A 188 12.73 8.70 15.61
CA LEU A 188 13.57 7.96 14.67
C LEU A 188 12.77 6.93 13.87
N TRP A 189 11.87 6.18 14.52
CA TRP A 189 10.95 5.27 13.85
C TRP A 189 10.00 6.01 12.89
N ALA A 190 9.44 7.15 13.31
CA ALA A 190 8.55 7.95 12.48
C ALA A 190 9.26 8.45 11.21
N ILE A 191 10.49 8.95 11.32
CA ILE A 191 11.30 9.37 10.17
C ILE A 191 11.52 8.19 9.21
N GLY A 192 11.88 7.02 9.75
CA GLY A 192 12.07 5.81 8.94
C GLY A 192 10.80 5.41 8.17
N ILE A 193 9.64 5.42 8.83
CA ILE A 193 8.35 5.10 8.21
C ILE A 193 8.01 6.11 7.10
N ILE A 194 8.20 7.41 7.35
CA ILE A 194 7.95 8.46 6.36
C ILE A 194 8.83 8.27 5.12
N ALA A 195 10.11 7.95 5.31
CA ALA A 195 11.03 7.70 4.19
C ALA A 195 10.57 6.51 3.32
N VAL A 196 10.17 5.41 3.95
CA VAL A 196 9.64 4.23 3.22
C VAL A 196 8.38 4.60 2.43
N ILE A 197 7.43 5.31 3.05
CA ILE A 197 6.20 5.76 2.36
C ILE A 197 6.55 6.67 1.17
N ALA A 198 7.47 7.61 1.33
CA ALA A 198 7.90 8.51 0.25
C ALA A 198 8.52 7.72 -0.92
N THR A 199 9.35 6.72 -0.64
CA THR A 199 9.93 5.86 -1.70
C THR A 199 8.87 5.06 -2.44
N LEU A 200 7.91 4.47 -1.73
CA LEU A 200 6.80 3.71 -2.34
C LEU A 200 5.93 4.59 -3.24
N LEU A 201 5.61 5.80 -2.79
CA LEU A 201 4.87 6.78 -3.59
C LEU A 201 5.66 7.21 -4.83
N GLY A 202 6.98 7.41 -4.69
CA GLY A 202 7.86 7.71 -5.82
C GLY A 202 7.88 6.61 -6.87
N VAL A 203 8.06 5.35 -6.45
CA VAL A 203 8.03 4.18 -7.35
C VAL A 203 6.67 4.04 -8.02
N ARG A 204 5.56 4.18 -7.27
CA ARG A 204 4.21 4.13 -7.84
C ARG A 204 4.02 5.21 -8.91
N LYS A 205 4.44 6.45 -8.64
CA LYS A 205 4.33 7.56 -9.61
C LYS A 205 5.17 7.31 -10.86
N ALA A 206 6.39 6.80 -10.71
CA ALA A 206 7.27 6.50 -11.83
C ALA A 206 6.77 5.34 -12.71
N ASN A 207 6.05 4.37 -12.12
CA ASN A 207 5.50 3.21 -12.83
C ASN A 207 4.00 3.34 -13.14
N GLN A 208 3.45 4.55 -13.12
CA GLN A 208 2.04 4.76 -13.48
C GLN A 208 1.83 4.45 -14.97
N PRO A 209 0.86 3.57 -15.30
CA PRO A 209 0.49 3.32 -16.68
C PRO A 209 -0.03 4.61 -17.32
N PHE A 210 0.08 4.70 -18.64
CA PHE A 210 -0.39 5.83 -19.42
C PHE A 210 -1.37 5.36 -20.49
N ASP A 211 -2.23 6.27 -20.94
CA ASP A 211 -3.11 6.03 -22.07
C ASP A 211 -2.43 6.61 -23.32
N ALA A 212 -2.35 5.80 -24.37
CA ALA A 212 -1.76 6.20 -25.65
C ALA A 212 -2.87 6.48 -26.66
N GLU A 213 -2.86 7.68 -27.23
CA GLU A 213 -3.74 8.07 -28.33
C GLU A 213 -2.97 7.94 -29.65
N ILE A 214 -3.52 7.16 -30.59
CA ILE A 214 -2.99 7.00 -31.93
C ILE A 214 -3.95 7.63 -32.91
N ARG A 215 -3.44 8.57 -33.72
CA ARG A 215 -4.20 9.19 -34.80
C ARG A 215 -3.68 8.71 -36.14
N LEU A 216 -4.59 8.53 -37.08
CA LEU A 216 -4.26 8.20 -38.46
C LEU A 216 -4.40 9.47 -39.31
N SER A 217 -3.47 9.68 -40.23
CA SER A 217 -3.58 10.73 -41.24
C SER A 217 -3.20 10.20 -42.60
N GLU A 218 -3.95 10.60 -43.63
CA GLU A 218 -3.67 10.22 -45.00
C GLU A 218 -2.50 11.04 -45.56
N ALA A 219 -1.43 10.35 -45.99
CA ALA A 219 -0.26 10.96 -46.62
C ALA A 219 -0.36 11.02 -48.16
N SER A 220 -1.41 10.44 -48.74
CA SER A 220 -1.67 10.41 -50.18
C SER A 220 -2.24 11.76 -50.69
N VAL A 221 -2.34 11.91 -52.01
CA VAL A 221 -3.01 13.08 -52.63
C VAL A 221 -4.47 13.13 -52.18
N ASN A 222 -4.88 14.28 -51.63
CA ASN A 222 -6.25 14.45 -51.16
C ASN A 222 -7.23 14.38 -52.34
N ASN A 223 -8.10 13.36 -52.34
CA ASN A 223 -9.16 13.20 -53.32
C ASN A 223 -10.52 13.12 -52.59
N THR A 224 -11.28 14.20 -52.64
CA THR A 224 -12.59 14.32 -51.97
C THR A 224 -13.68 13.46 -52.60
N MET A 225 -13.43 12.84 -53.75
CA MET A 225 -14.37 11.93 -54.42
C MET A 225 -14.33 10.50 -53.87
N LEU A 226 -13.34 10.19 -53.03
CA LEU A 226 -13.17 8.87 -52.41
C LEU A 226 -13.62 8.89 -50.93
N PRO A 227 -13.95 7.73 -50.33
CA PRO A 227 -14.26 7.67 -48.91
C PRO A 227 -13.09 8.15 -48.04
N PRO A 228 -13.37 8.85 -46.92
CA PRO A 228 -12.37 9.11 -45.90
C PRO A 228 -11.94 7.80 -45.20
N ILE A 229 -10.88 7.87 -44.40
CA ILE A 229 -10.45 6.75 -43.55
C ILE A 229 -11.61 6.34 -42.62
N GLN A 230 -12.02 5.08 -42.69
CA GLN A 230 -13.06 4.52 -41.83
C GLN A 230 -12.71 3.08 -41.47
N ASP A 231 -13.22 2.62 -40.31
CA ASP A 231 -13.10 1.22 -39.87
C ASP A 231 -11.65 0.70 -39.81
N ALA A 232 -10.68 1.61 -39.64
CA ALA A 232 -9.27 1.25 -39.56
C ALA A 232 -8.98 0.52 -38.24
N ILE A 233 -8.40 -0.66 -38.33
CA ILE A 233 -8.02 -1.48 -37.18
C ILE A 233 -6.54 -1.24 -36.90
N VAL A 234 -6.22 -0.70 -35.73
CA VAL A 234 -4.84 -0.54 -35.26
C VAL A 234 -4.55 -1.59 -34.20
N THR A 235 -3.49 -2.36 -34.40
CA THR A 235 -3.01 -3.36 -33.45
C THR A 235 -1.64 -2.96 -32.90
N LEU A 236 -1.52 -2.91 -31.59
CA LEU A 236 -0.27 -2.76 -30.87
C LEU A 236 0.17 -4.11 -30.33
N THR A 237 1.39 -4.50 -30.65
CA THR A 237 2.01 -5.72 -30.12
C THR A 237 2.98 -5.36 -29.00
N LEU A 238 2.61 -5.74 -27.77
CA LEU A 238 3.43 -5.63 -26.57
C LEU A 238 3.98 -7.02 -26.22
N ASP A 239 5.02 -7.11 -25.38
CA ASP A 239 5.70 -8.39 -25.06
C ASP A 239 4.75 -9.55 -24.68
N ASN A 240 3.69 -9.22 -23.92
CA ASN A 240 2.80 -10.21 -23.31
C ASN A 240 1.34 -10.08 -23.76
N GLU A 241 1.00 -9.08 -24.56
CA GLU A 241 -0.37 -8.83 -24.98
C GLU A 241 -0.42 -8.09 -26.31
N THR A 242 -1.50 -8.29 -27.05
CA THR A 242 -1.82 -7.47 -28.22
C THR A 242 -3.06 -6.65 -27.87
N LYS A 243 -3.02 -5.35 -28.16
CA LYS A 243 -4.16 -4.45 -27.99
C LYS A 243 -4.63 -4.02 -29.36
N LYS A 244 -5.95 -4.08 -29.59
CA LYS A 244 -6.58 -3.68 -30.84
C LYS A 244 -7.65 -2.65 -30.57
N ASP A 245 -7.74 -1.66 -31.44
CA ASP A 245 -8.81 -0.68 -31.43
C ASP A 245 -9.22 -0.38 -32.89
N THR A 246 -10.47 0.04 -33.06
CA THR A 246 -11.05 0.33 -34.38
C THR A 246 -11.48 1.79 -34.44
N LEU A 247 -11.05 2.47 -35.50
CA LEU A 247 -11.35 3.87 -35.72
C LEU A 247 -12.85 4.09 -35.89
N SER A 248 -13.45 4.88 -35.00
CA SER A 248 -14.89 5.18 -35.03
C SER A 248 -15.25 6.32 -35.99
N SER A 249 -14.35 7.28 -36.21
CA SER A 249 -14.52 8.36 -37.19
C SER A 249 -13.16 8.88 -37.70
N PRO A 250 -13.09 9.53 -38.87
CA PRO A 250 -11.82 9.97 -39.46
C PRO A 250 -11.00 10.92 -38.57
N ASP A 251 -11.70 11.72 -37.74
CA ASP A 251 -11.09 12.71 -36.85
C ASP A 251 -10.86 12.18 -35.42
N ALA A 252 -11.33 10.97 -35.11
CA ALA A 252 -11.16 10.38 -33.79
C ALA A 252 -9.76 9.80 -33.61
N GLY A 253 -9.22 9.91 -32.40
CA GLY A 253 -8.05 9.14 -31.99
C GLY A 253 -8.44 7.75 -31.49
N LEU A 254 -7.64 6.74 -31.81
CA LEU A 254 -7.72 5.42 -31.19
C LEU A 254 -7.03 5.46 -29.83
N THR A 255 -7.72 5.03 -28.78
CA THR A 255 -7.23 5.20 -27.40
C THR A 255 -6.91 3.85 -26.77
N PHE A 256 -5.63 3.64 -26.48
CA PHE A 256 -5.11 2.44 -25.85
C PHE A 256 -4.88 2.69 -24.37
N ASN A 257 -5.83 2.24 -23.54
CA ASN A 257 -5.80 2.47 -22.11
C ASN A 257 -4.80 1.56 -21.38
N ASN A 258 -4.26 2.07 -20.27
CA ASN A 258 -3.47 1.32 -19.29
C ASN A 258 -2.21 0.67 -19.89
N ILE A 259 -1.48 1.39 -20.73
CA ILE A 259 -0.19 0.93 -21.27
C ILE A 259 0.87 1.02 -20.16
N PRO A 260 1.63 -0.06 -19.90
CA PRO A 260 2.71 -0.02 -18.93
C PRO A 260 3.73 1.09 -19.22
N HIS A 261 4.11 1.87 -18.21
CA HIS A 261 5.00 3.03 -18.35
C HIS A 261 6.31 2.72 -19.08
N ARG A 262 6.82 1.48 -18.95
CA ARG A 262 8.04 1.02 -19.62
C ARG A 262 8.01 1.13 -21.14
N TYR A 263 6.83 1.24 -21.76
CA TYR A 263 6.68 1.41 -23.21
C TYR A 263 6.60 2.88 -23.65
N LEU A 264 6.58 3.83 -22.71
CA LEU A 264 6.62 5.25 -23.04
C LEU A 264 7.99 5.56 -23.69
N ASP A 265 7.94 6.20 -24.85
CA ASP A 265 9.10 6.56 -25.66
C ASP A 265 9.94 5.35 -26.12
N GLN A 266 9.32 4.16 -26.16
CA GLN A 266 9.96 2.94 -26.69
C GLN A 266 9.41 2.57 -28.07
N PRO A 267 10.24 1.96 -28.93
CA PRO A 267 9.77 1.39 -30.19
C PRO A 267 8.87 0.18 -29.92
N ILE A 268 7.68 0.18 -30.50
CA ILE A 268 6.77 -0.96 -30.48
C ILE A 268 6.34 -1.32 -31.90
N HIS A 269 5.95 -2.57 -32.08
CA HIS A 269 5.41 -3.04 -33.34
C HIS A 269 3.93 -2.67 -33.45
N ILE A 270 3.58 -2.03 -34.56
CA ILE A 270 2.24 -1.53 -34.85
C ILE A 270 1.83 -2.04 -36.23
N THR A 271 0.64 -2.64 -36.29
CA THR A 271 0.00 -2.95 -37.56
C THR A 271 -1.28 -2.14 -37.74
N VAL A 272 -1.54 -1.68 -38.96
CA VAL A 272 -2.75 -0.97 -39.34
C VAL A 272 -3.35 -1.66 -40.55
N THR A 273 -4.61 -2.07 -40.42
CA THR A 273 -5.40 -2.64 -41.52
C THR A 273 -6.61 -1.75 -41.72
N CYS A 274 -6.78 -1.23 -42.92
CA CYS A 274 -7.89 -0.34 -43.24
C CYS A 274 -8.34 -0.58 -44.69
N LYS A 275 -9.65 -0.64 -44.89
CA LYS A 275 -10.23 -0.77 -46.22
C LYS A 275 -9.87 0.45 -47.06
N ASP A 276 -9.51 0.25 -48.33
CA ASP A 276 -9.09 1.28 -49.29
C ASP A 276 -7.66 1.83 -49.08
N PHE A 277 -6.94 1.37 -48.05
CA PHE A 277 -5.58 1.79 -47.72
C PHE A 277 -4.61 0.61 -47.73
N LEU A 278 -3.33 0.90 -47.94
CA LEU A 278 -2.26 -0.10 -47.83
C LEU A 278 -2.08 -0.50 -46.37
N ASP A 279 -1.96 -1.82 -46.14
CA ASP A 279 -1.63 -2.35 -44.81
C ASP A 279 -0.27 -1.83 -44.35
N ILE A 280 -0.20 -1.44 -43.08
CA ILE A 280 1.04 -1.03 -42.43
C ILE A 280 1.46 -2.13 -41.48
N ASP A 281 2.71 -2.55 -41.59
CA ASP A 281 3.43 -3.34 -40.60
C ASP A 281 4.75 -2.60 -40.32
N THR A 282 4.86 -1.97 -39.14
CA THR A 282 6.01 -1.12 -38.82
C THR A 282 6.37 -1.11 -37.34
N THR A 283 7.53 -0.53 -37.04
CA THR A 283 7.93 -0.21 -35.67
C THR A 283 7.95 1.30 -35.48
N ALA A 284 7.21 1.79 -34.49
CA ALA A 284 7.10 3.22 -34.19
C ALA A 284 7.30 3.47 -32.70
N THR A 285 7.81 4.66 -32.37
CA THR A 285 7.99 5.06 -30.96
C THR A 285 6.63 5.40 -30.35
N LEU A 286 6.22 4.65 -29.32
CA LEU A 286 4.95 4.89 -28.64
C LEU A 286 5.09 6.08 -27.69
N THR A 287 4.44 7.17 -28.03
CA THR A 287 4.28 8.32 -27.14
C THR A 287 2.82 8.43 -26.70
N LYS A 288 2.51 9.38 -25.82
CA LYS A 288 1.11 9.66 -25.44
C LYS A 288 0.24 9.99 -26.66
N ASN A 289 0.80 10.69 -27.64
CA ASN A 289 0.10 11.12 -28.84
C ASN A 289 0.93 10.73 -30.06
N THR A 290 0.61 9.60 -30.68
CA THR A 290 1.35 9.07 -31.83
C THR A 290 0.55 9.30 -33.11
N LEU A 291 1.18 9.87 -34.13
CA LEU A 291 0.57 10.08 -35.44
C LEU A 291 1.14 9.07 -36.44
N LEU A 292 0.27 8.27 -37.07
CA LEU A 292 0.64 7.31 -38.10
C LEU A 292 0.12 7.77 -39.45
N GLN A 293 1.02 7.74 -40.43
CA GLN A 293 0.72 8.12 -41.80
C GLN A 293 0.25 6.88 -42.58
N VAL A 294 -0.98 6.90 -43.07
CA VAL A 294 -1.52 5.87 -43.95
C VAL A 294 -1.51 6.32 -45.40
N ARG A 295 -1.36 5.38 -46.33
CA ARG A 295 -1.37 5.64 -47.77
C ARG A 295 -2.49 4.87 -48.42
N ARG A 296 -3.28 5.56 -49.23
CA ARG A 296 -4.37 4.97 -50.00
C ARG A 296 -3.82 3.94 -50.99
N ASP A 297 -4.50 2.82 -51.12
CA ASP A 297 -4.18 1.82 -52.14
C ASP A 297 -4.75 2.30 -53.49
N PRO A 298 -3.89 2.64 -54.48
CA PRO A 298 -4.35 3.15 -55.76
C PRO A 298 -5.09 2.10 -56.60
N SER A 299 -4.94 0.80 -56.30
CA SER A 299 -5.59 -0.26 -57.07
C SER A 299 -7.10 -0.30 -56.83
N VAL A 300 -7.55 -0.05 -55.60
CA VAL A 300 -8.94 -0.26 -55.17
C VAL A 300 -9.96 0.53 -56.01
N TYR A 301 -9.69 1.80 -56.28
CA TYR A 301 -10.55 2.65 -57.11
C TYR A 301 -9.97 2.96 -58.46
N GLY A 302 -8.73 2.59 -58.74
CA GLY A 302 -8.08 2.94 -59.99
C GLY A 302 -7.97 1.80 -60.99
N ASP A 303 -7.94 0.54 -60.55
CA ASP A 303 -7.64 -0.62 -61.39
C ASP A 303 -8.89 -1.08 -62.12
N ILE A 304 -9.17 -0.39 -63.21
CA ILE A 304 -10.34 -0.65 -64.03
C ILE A 304 -10.02 -1.83 -64.93
N HIS A 305 -10.79 -2.90 -64.78
CA HIS A 305 -10.78 -4.01 -65.70
C HIS A 305 -12.19 -4.55 -65.91
N PHE A 306 -12.54 -4.79 -67.17
CA PHE A 306 -13.82 -5.39 -67.55
C PHE A 306 -13.75 -5.94 -68.96
N LYS A 307 -14.71 -6.80 -69.31
CA LYS A 307 -14.86 -7.37 -70.64
C LYS A 307 -15.93 -6.63 -71.44
N LEU A 308 -15.66 -6.31 -72.70
CA LEU A 308 -16.68 -5.88 -73.66
C LEU A 308 -17.34 -7.10 -74.31
N TRP A 309 -18.66 -7.17 -74.20
CA TRP A 309 -19.45 -8.27 -74.75
C TRP A 309 -20.60 -7.75 -75.59
N ASN A 310 -20.67 -8.19 -76.85
CA ASN A 310 -21.78 -7.84 -77.73
C ASN A 310 -22.94 -8.83 -77.51
N ILE A 311 -24.13 -8.31 -77.17
CA ILE A 311 -25.30 -9.15 -76.90
C ILE A 311 -25.86 -9.78 -78.19
N ASN A 312 -25.77 -9.08 -79.32
CA ASN A 312 -26.36 -9.50 -80.59
C ASN A 312 -25.53 -10.60 -81.27
N THR A 313 -24.20 -10.52 -81.18
CA THR A 313 -23.30 -11.52 -81.79
C THR A 313 -22.84 -12.59 -80.81
N GLU A 314 -23.10 -12.42 -79.50
CA GLU A 314 -22.61 -13.31 -78.43
C GLU A 314 -21.08 -13.51 -78.46
N GLU A 315 -20.35 -12.47 -78.85
CA GLU A 315 -18.89 -12.48 -78.97
C GLU A 315 -18.24 -11.32 -78.21
N SER A 316 -16.94 -11.49 -77.91
CA SER A 316 -16.14 -10.45 -77.24
C SER A 316 -15.73 -9.39 -78.25
N VAL A 317 -15.74 -8.12 -77.82
CA VAL A 317 -15.44 -7.01 -78.73
C VAL A 317 -13.97 -6.59 -78.59
N ASP A 318 -13.16 -6.96 -79.59
CA ASP A 318 -11.74 -6.61 -79.63
C ASP A 318 -11.48 -5.25 -80.30
N SER A 319 -10.24 -4.76 -80.17
CA SER A 319 -9.72 -3.57 -80.86
C SER A 319 -10.57 -2.30 -80.73
N THR A 320 -11.34 -2.17 -79.65
CA THR A 320 -12.24 -1.03 -79.41
C THR A 320 -11.57 -0.06 -78.45
N MET A 321 -11.56 1.23 -78.83
CA MET A 321 -11.07 2.29 -77.97
C MET A 321 -12.16 2.71 -76.99
N VAL A 322 -11.78 2.81 -75.72
CA VAL A 322 -12.64 3.30 -74.65
C VAL A 322 -11.93 4.41 -73.90
N CYS A 323 -12.68 5.47 -73.58
CA CYS A 323 -12.22 6.60 -72.78
C CYS A 323 -12.91 6.60 -71.41
N ILE A 324 -12.11 6.69 -70.34
CA ILE A 324 -12.58 6.76 -68.95
C ILE A 324 -11.81 7.86 -68.23
N GLN A 325 -12.52 8.89 -67.74
CA GLN A 325 -11.91 10.06 -67.06
C GLN A 325 -10.74 10.70 -67.84
N GLY A 326 -10.85 10.75 -69.17
CA GLY A 326 -9.80 11.30 -70.04
C GLY A 326 -8.55 10.42 -70.14
N GLN A 327 -8.63 9.15 -69.76
CA GLN A 327 -7.63 8.12 -70.04
C GLN A 327 -8.20 7.16 -71.09
N GLN A 328 -7.37 6.71 -72.03
CA GLN A 328 -7.80 5.84 -73.12
C GLN A 328 -7.20 4.44 -72.97
N ALA A 329 -7.98 3.42 -73.27
CA ALA A 329 -7.55 2.03 -73.29
C ALA A 329 -8.17 1.30 -74.49
N LEU A 330 -7.43 0.36 -75.06
CA LEU A 330 -7.84 -0.48 -76.18
C LEU A 330 -8.21 -1.88 -75.66
N SER A 331 -9.32 -2.45 -76.13
CA SER A 331 -9.66 -3.83 -75.81
C SER A 331 -8.72 -4.84 -76.49
N ASP A 332 -8.30 -5.86 -75.75
CA ASP A 332 -7.46 -6.94 -76.28
C ASP A 332 -8.25 -7.94 -77.14
N THR A 333 -7.59 -8.99 -77.62
CA THR A 333 -8.21 -10.04 -78.47
C THR A 333 -9.32 -10.83 -77.77
N ASN A 334 -9.41 -10.74 -76.44
CA ASN A 334 -10.46 -11.36 -75.64
C ASN A 334 -11.54 -10.34 -75.24
N GLY A 335 -11.48 -9.12 -75.76
CA GLY A 335 -12.36 -8.01 -75.42
C GLY A 335 -12.14 -7.43 -74.02
N MET A 336 -11.01 -7.74 -73.37
CA MET A 336 -10.68 -7.21 -72.05
C MET A 336 -10.08 -5.82 -72.16
N ILE A 337 -10.55 -4.92 -71.30
CA ILE A 337 -9.98 -3.59 -71.09
C ILE A 337 -9.30 -3.58 -69.74
N LYS A 338 -8.08 -3.03 -69.68
CA LYS A 338 -7.34 -2.79 -68.44
C LYS A 338 -6.77 -1.38 -68.45
N LEU A 339 -7.00 -0.64 -67.36
CA LEU A 339 -6.58 0.74 -67.25
C LEU A 339 -6.38 1.13 -65.79
N MET A 340 -5.29 1.84 -65.52
CA MET A 340 -4.99 2.38 -64.18
C MET A 340 -5.28 3.89 -64.15
N ILE A 341 -6.30 4.31 -63.41
CA ILE A 341 -6.60 5.73 -63.20
C ILE A 341 -5.69 6.32 -62.11
N PRO A 342 -5.00 7.46 -62.38
CA PRO A 342 -4.19 8.15 -61.36
C PRO A 342 -5.03 8.56 -60.14
N LEU A 343 -4.46 8.45 -58.94
CA LEU A 343 -5.16 8.62 -57.65
C LEU A 343 -5.99 9.91 -57.54
N GLU A 344 -5.48 11.01 -58.08
CA GLU A 344 -6.14 12.33 -58.08
C GLU A 344 -7.42 12.40 -58.93
N LYS A 345 -7.58 11.48 -59.89
CA LYS A 345 -8.74 11.37 -60.79
C LYS A 345 -9.67 10.21 -60.41
N GLN A 346 -9.33 9.45 -59.38
CA GLN A 346 -10.09 8.26 -59.02
C GLN A 346 -11.48 8.60 -58.47
N ARG A 347 -12.45 7.73 -58.73
CA ARG A 347 -13.86 7.85 -58.32
C ARG A 347 -14.43 6.48 -57.95
N LYS A 348 -15.53 6.47 -57.19
CA LYS A 348 -16.30 5.24 -56.86
C LYS A 348 -17.01 4.63 -58.06
N ALA A 349 -17.33 5.45 -59.06
CA ALA A 349 -17.96 5.04 -60.29
C ALA A 349 -17.41 5.86 -61.44
N TYR A 350 -17.26 5.22 -62.59
CA TYR A 350 -16.76 5.83 -63.81
C TYR A 350 -17.76 5.68 -64.94
N LYS A 351 -17.85 6.72 -65.77
CA LYS A 351 -18.56 6.70 -67.03
C LYS A 351 -17.61 6.26 -68.15
N ILE A 352 -18.10 5.38 -69.01
CA ILE A 352 -17.42 4.78 -70.14
C ILE A 352 -17.86 5.52 -71.41
N GLU A 353 -16.90 6.05 -72.15
CA GLU A 353 -17.14 6.74 -73.42
C GLU A 353 -16.51 5.94 -74.57
N THR A 354 -17.31 5.55 -75.56
CA THR A 354 -16.87 4.80 -76.74
C THR A 354 -17.79 5.11 -77.92
N ASP A 355 -17.34 4.76 -79.13
CA ASP A 355 -18.12 4.92 -80.37
C ASP A 355 -19.22 3.85 -80.52
N LEU A 356 -19.21 2.83 -79.66
CA LEU A 356 -20.21 1.75 -79.64
C LEU A 356 -21.43 2.11 -78.78
N ASN A 357 -22.58 1.51 -79.10
CA ASN A 357 -23.82 1.72 -78.34
C ASN A 357 -23.84 0.83 -77.09
N LEU A 358 -23.44 1.40 -75.95
CA LEU A 358 -23.39 0.70 -74.67
C LEU A 358 -24.80 0.52 -74.07
N VAL A 359 -25.09 -0.68 -73.56
CA VAL A 359 -26.32 -0.93 -72.78
C VAL A 359 -26.20 -0.33 -71.38
N ASN A 360 -25.02 -0.44 -70.78
CA ASN A 360 -24.66 0.20 -69.52
C ASN A 360 -23.34 0.96 -69.73
N ASP A 361 -23.33 2.25 -69.40
CA ASP A 361 -22.18 3.15 -69.61
C ASP A 361 -21.40 3.42 -68.32
N SER A 362 -21.68 2.70 -67.24
CA SER A 362 -21.16 2.98 -65.91
C SER A 362 -20.55 1.74 -65.28
N ILE A 363 -19.35 1.90 -64.70
CA ILE A 363 -18.65 0.87 -63.92
C ILE A 363 -18.44 1.35 -62.48
N PHE A 364 -18.64 0.45 -61.52
CA PHE A 364 -18.49 0.73 -60.09
C PHE A 364 -17.22 0.04 -59.56
N MET A 365 -16.52 0.70 -58.64
CA MET A 365 -15.28 0.20 -58.06
C MET A 365 -15.50 -0.38 -56.66
N PRO A 366 -14.72 -1.41 -56.25
CA PRO A 366 -13.71 -2.12 -57.04
C PRO A 366 -14.35 -3.03 -58.11
N CYS A 367 -13.65 -3.23 -59.22
CA CYS A 367 -14.09 -4.16 -60.27
C CYS A 367 -14.08 -5.60 -59.77
N GLY A 368 -15.09 -6.39 -60.17
CA GLY A 368 -15.11 -7.83 -60.00
C GLY A 368 -14.30 -8.57 -61.05
N GLU A 369 -13.90 -9.82 -60.76
CA GLU A 369 -13.11 -10.66 -61.69
C GLU A 369 -13.81 -10.87 -63.05
N ASP A 370 -15.15 -10.84 -63.05
CA ASP A 370 -16.01 -11.10 -64.22
C ASP A 370 -16.86 -9.88 -64.61
N ASP A 371 -16.39 -8.65 -64.35
CA ASP A 371 -17.15 -7.47 -64.75
C ASP A 371 -17.26 -7.38 -66.29
N VAL A 372 -18.50 -7.25 -66.78
CA VAL A 372 -18.80 -7.17 -68.21
C VAL A 372 -19.61 -5.92 -68.51
N ILE A 373 -19.19 -5.20 -69.55
CA ILE A 373 -19.95 -4.09 -70.14
C ILE A 373 -20.55 -4.57 -71.45
N LEU A 374 -21.88 -4.48 -71.53
CA LEU A 374 -22.65 -4.97 -72.65
C LEU A 374 -22.80 -3.92 -73.74
N VAL A 375 -22.63 -4.36 -74.98
CA VAL A 375 -22.72 -3.55 -76.20
C VAL A 375 -23.79 -4.12 -77.13
N GLN A 376 -24.49 -3.25 -77.88
CA GLN A 376 -25.44 -3.63 -78.92
C GLN A 376 -24.83 -3.53 -80.32
#